data_AF-A0A7J4GUJ6-F1
#
_entry.id   AF-A0A7J4GUJ6-F1
#
_cell.length_a   1.000
_cell.length_b   1.000
_cell.length_c   1.000
_cell.angle_alpha   90.00
_cell.angle_beta   90.00
_cell.angle_gamma   90.00
#
_symmetry.space_group_name_H-M   'P 1'
#
loop_
_entity.id
_entity.type
_entity.pdbx_description
1 polymer ?
#
loop_
_entity_poly.entity_id
_entity_poly.type
_entity_poly.pdbx_seq_one_letter_code
_entity_poly.pdbx_strand_id
1 'polypeptide(L)'
;DGPNQVRCWIDVKPTIMLSANNYLNLTTHPKVVEATIAATKKYGAGSGSVRAIAGTMDIHLDAERKVAEFKKVEASLIYSAGYTANVGL
;
A
#
# COMPACT_ATOMS: atom_id res chain seq x y z
N ASP A 1 -12.35 -11.72 -13.11
CA ASP A 1 -11.87 -11.94 -11.73
C ASP A 1 -10.43 -12.37 -11.69
N GLY A 2 -9.66 -11.82 -10.75
CA GLY A 2 -8.23 -12.05 -10.61
C GLY A 2 -7.48 -10.80 -10.19
N PRO A 3 -6.20 -10.92 -9.82
CA PRO A 3 -5.37 -9.77 -9.47
C PRO A 3 -5.17 -8.84 -10.67
N ASN A 4 -4.80 -7.59 -10.42
CA ASN A 4 -4.46 -6.65 -11.48
C ASN A 4 -3.19 -7.12 -12.23
N GLN A 5 -3.34 -7.55 -13.48
CA GLN A 5 -2.28 -8.10 -14.33
C GLN A 5 -2.33 -7.49 -15.74
N VAL A 6 -1.24 -7.65 -16.49
CA VAL A 6 -1.11 -7.19 -17.89
C VAL A 6 -2.20 -7.75 -18.79
N ARG A 7 -2.62 -9.00 -18.55
CA ARG A 7 -3.77 -9.63 -19.23
C ARG A 7 -4.87 -9.89 -18.22
N CYS A 8 -6.08 -9.56 -18.59
CA CYS A 8 -7.27 -9.74 -17.77
C CYS A 8 -8.42 -10.32 -18.60
N TRP A 9 -9.51 -10.67 -17.93
CA TRP A 9 -10.75 -11.13 -18.56
C TRP A 9 -11.83 -10.08 -18.33
N ILE A 10 -12.42 -9.58 -19.42
CA ILE A 10 -13.55 -8.65 -19.40
C ILE A 10 -14.67 -9.32 -20.19
N ASP A 11 -15.82 -9.57 -19.56
CA ASP A 11 -16.97 -10.26 -20.17
C ASP A 11 -16.55 -11.50 -20.97
N VAL A 12 -15.79 -12.39 -20.33
CA VAL A 12 -15.18 -13.62 -20.88
C VAL A 12 -14.22 -13.46 -22.07
N LYS A 13 -13.79 -12.23 -22.39
CA LYS A 13 -12.79 -11.96 -23.43
C LYS A 13 -11.41 -11.66 -22.82
N PRO A 14 -10.34 -12.35 -23.28
CA PRO A 14 -8.99 -12.01 -22.88
C PRO A 14 -8.62 -10.63 -23.43
N THR A 15 -8.25 -9.71 -22.54
CA THR A 15 -8.01 -8.30 -22.85
C THR A 15 -6.71 -7.81 -22.22
N ILE A 16 -6.04 -6.86 -22.87
CA ILE A 16 -4.86 -6.18 -22.31
C ILE A 16 -5.34 -5.08 -21.36
N MET A 17 -4.84 -5.08 -20.12
CA MET A 17 -5.18 -4.07 -19.13
C MET A 17 -4.44 -2.76 -19.43
N LEU A 18 -5.15 -1.76 -19.93
CA LEU A 18 -4.63 -0.41 -20.22
C LEU A 18 -5.32 0.69 -19.38
N SER A 19 -6.13 0.31 -18.40
CA SER A 19 -6.93 1.21 -17.57
C SER A 19 -6.68 1.01 -16.07
N ALA A 20 -5.42 0.83 -15.68
CA ALA A 20 -5.01 0.63 -14.30
C ALA A 20 -3.82 1.52 -13.92
N ASN A 21 -3.77 1.94 -12.66
CA ASN A 21 -2.65 2.70 -12.09
C ASN A 21 -1.50 1.81 -11.60
N ASN A 22 -1.42 0.57 -12.08
CA ASN A 22 -0.42 -0.42 -11.67
C ASN A 22 0.85 -0.33 -12.53
N TYR A 23 1.44 0.86 -12.58
CA TYR A 23 2.50 1.22 -13.53
C TYR A 23 3.73 0.31 -13.47
N LEU A 24 4.09 -0.15 -12.26
CA LEU A 24 5.28 -0.97 -12.01
C LEU A 24 4.95 -2.46 -11.75
N ASN A 25 3.69 -2.86 -11.92
CA ASN A 25 3.20 -4.21 -11.66
C ASN A 25 3.51 -4.72 -10.23
N LEU A 26 3.49 -3.83 -9.24
CA LEU A 26 3.88 -4.16 -7.86
C LEU A 26 2.78 -4.87 -7.07
N THR A 27 1.52 -4.75 -7.48
CA THR A 27 0.38 -5.38 -6.78
C THR A 27 0.46 -6.90 -6.72
N THR A 28 1.20 -7.53 -7.65
CA THR A 28 1.42 -8.98 -7.69
C THR A 28 2.89 -9.36 -7.60
N HIS A 29 3.78 -8.41 -7.31
CA HIS A 29 5.20 -8.70 -7.23
C HIS A 29 5.47 -9.64 -6.03
N PRO A 30 6.17 -10.79 -6.18
CA PRO A 30 6.31 -11.79 -5.13
C PRO A 30 6.82 -11.22 -3.80
N LYS A 31 7.84 -10.36 -3.85
CA LYS A 31 8.38 -9.71 -2.64
C LYS A 31 7.37 -8.83 -1.90
N VAL A 32 6.42 -8.20 -2.62
CA VAL A 32 5.39 -7.35 -2.00
C VAL A 32 4.34 -8.23 -1.33
N VAL A 33 3.89 -9.28 -2.02
CA VAL A 33 2.93 -10.26 -1.48
C VAL A 33 3.47 -10.91 -0.21
N GLU A 34 4.72 -11.40 -0.24
CA GLU A 34 5.34 -12.03 0.93
C GLU A 34 5.52 -11.04 2.09
N ALA A 35 5.89 -9.79 1.82
CA ALA A 35 5.98 -8.77 2.84
C ALA A 35 4.61 -8.47 3.49
N THR A 36 3.53 -8.42 2.69
CA THR A 36 2.17 -8.25 3.21
C THR A 36 1.75 -9.43 4.08
N ILE A 37 2.03 -10.67 3.68
CA ILE A 37 1.72 -11.87 4.48
C ILE A 37 2.50 -11.86 5.79
N ALA A 38 3.80 -11.57 5.75
CA ALA A 38 4.64 -11.50 6.94
C ALA A 38 4.19 -10.40 7.91
N ALA A 39 3.88 -9.21 7.40
CA ALA A 39 3.34 -8.12 8.20
C ALA A 39 1.99 -8.50 8.84
N THR A 40 1.09 -9.13 8.09
CA THR A 40 -0.21 -9.57 8.61
C THR A 40 -0.04 -10.58 9.76
N LYS A 41 0.91 -11.52 9.64
CA LYS A 41 1.22 -12.48 10.71
C LYS A 41 1.83 -11.82 11.95
N LYS A 42 2.66 -10.78 11.77
CA LYS A 42 3.33 -10.07 12.88
C LYS A 42 2.40 -9.08 13.59
N TYR A 43 1.61 -8.32 12.84
CA TYR A 43 0.85 -7.17 13.34
C TYR A 43 -0.67 -7.41 13.45
N GLY A 44 -1.16 -8.52 12.91
CA GLY A 44 -2.60 -8.76 12.77
C GLY A 44 -3.20 -8.00 11.59
N ALA A 45 -4.54 -7.95 11.54
CA ALA A 45 -5.28 -7.38 10.42
C ALA A 45 -5.29 -5.84 10.39
N GLY A 46 -4.92 -5.18 11.48
CA GLY A 46 -4.91 -3.72 11.58
C GLY A 46 -4.54 -3.23 12.98
N SER A 47 -4.35 -1.91 13.12
CA SER A 47 -3.88 -1.28 14.36
C SER A 47 -4.91 -1.26 15.50
N GLY A 48 -6.19 -1.45 15.20
CA GLY A 48 -7.28 -1.37 16.19
C GLY A 48 -7.55 0.01 16.80
N SER A 49 -6.82 1.05 16.37
CA SER A 49 -6.94 2.42 16.91
C SER A 49 -6.34 3.47 15.96
N VAL A 50 -6.65 4.74 16.21
CA VAL A 50 -6.05 5.89 15.51
C VAL A 50 -4.63 6.17 16.00
N ARG A 51 -3.83 6.86 15.18
CA ARG A 51 -2.42 7.19 15.48
C ARG A 51 -2.21 7.90 16.82
N ALA A 52 -3.14 8.79 17.20
CA ALA A 52 -3.06 9.60 18.42
C ALA A 52 -3.35 8.86 19.73
N ILE A 53 -3.84 7.61 19.68
CA ILE A 53 -4.19 6.82 20.87
C ILE A 53 -3.27 5.60 20.97
N ALA A 54 -3.62 4.49 20.32
CA ALA A 54 -2.88 3.23 20.39
C ALA A 54 -2.64 2.63 18.98
N GLY A 55 -2.79 3.44 17.93
CA GLY A 55 -2.75 2.98 16.55
C GLY A 55 -1.37 3.01 15.89
N THR A 56 -0.34 3.51 16.58
CA THR A 56 1.01 3.62 16.03
C THR A 56 1.81 2.35 16.32
N MET A 57 2.24 1.66 15.26
CA MET A 57 3.09 0.47 15.30
C MET A 57 4.48 0.81 14.73
N ASP A 58 5.50 0.03 15.04
CA ASP A 58 6.87 0.19 14.49
C ASP A 58 6.87 0.21 12.95
N ILE A 59 6.03 -0.60 12.29
CA ILE A 59 5.90 -0.63 10.82
C ILE A 59 5.41 0.70 10.24
N HIS A 60 4.61 1.49 10.97
CA HIS A 60 4.19 2.82 10.52
C HIS A 60 5.38 3.78 10.51
N LEU A 61 6.16 3.80 11.60
CA LEU A 61 7.34 4.65 11.74
C LEU A 61 8.44 4.28 10.74
N ASP A 62 8.65 2.99 10.52
CA ASP A 62 9.60 2.50 9.52
C ASP A 62 9.19 2.87 8.08
N ALA A 63 7.89 2.81 7.78
CA ALA A 63 7.38 3.24 6.48
C ALA A 63 7.55 4.75 6.30
N GLU A 64 7.24 5.56 7.33
CA GLU A 64 7.43 7.02 7.32
C GLU A 64 8.91 7.41 7.13
N ARG A 65 9.83 6.73 7.81
CA ARG A 65 11.26 6.94 7.62
C ARG A 65 11.71 6.59 6.20
N LYS A 66 11.30 5.44 5.66
CA LYS A 66 11.64 5.03 4.28
C LYS A 66 11.07 6.00 3.23
N VAL A 67 9.87 6.52 3.45
CA VAL A 67 9.27 7.54 2.55
C VAL A 67 10.04 8.85 2.63
N ALA A 68 10.42 9.30 3.83
CA ALA A 68 11.24 10.50 4.00
C ALA A 68 12.61 10.36 3.30
N GLU A 69 13.29 9.21 3.47
CA GLU A 69 14.54 8.86 2.78
C GLU A 69 14.36 8.87 1.25
N PHE A 70 13.31 8.21 0.74
CA PHE A 70 13.01 8.14 -0.69
C PHE A 70 12.72 9.52 -1.30
N LYS A 71 11.99 10.38 -0.56
CA LYS A 71 11.61 11.72 -0.99
C LYS A 71 12.69 12.78 -0.71
N LYS A 72 13.74 12.43 0.03
CA LYS A 72 14.83 13.33 0.46
C LYS A 72 14.30 14.52 1.26
N VAL A 73 13.45 14.25 2.24
CA VAL A 73 12.86 15.23 3.18
C VAL A 73 13.14 14.82 4.61
N GLU A 74 13.01 15.75 5.56
CA GLU A 74 13.34 15.52 6.97
C GLU A 74 12.38 14.54 7.66
N ALA A 75 11.10 14.55 7.28
CA ALA A 75 10.06 13.72 7.87
C ALA A 75 8.95 13.41 6.85
N SER A 76 8.16 12.38 7.13
CA SER A 76 6.92 12.10 6.41
C SER A 76 5.84 11.58 7.36
N LEU A 77 4.59 11.69 6.94
CA LEU A 77 3.42 11.21 7.69
C LEU A 77 2.53 10.40 6.75
N ILE A 78 2.16 9.19 7.16
CA ILE A 78 1.29 8.31 6.37
C ILE A 78 -0.18 8.55 6.71
N TYR A 79 -0.97 8.74 5.67
CA TYR A 79 -2.44 8.76 5.70
C TYR A 79 -3.00 7.51 5.00
N SER A 80 -4.27 7.21 5.25
CA SER A 80 -4.97 6.05 4.65
C SER A 80 -5.14 6.13 3.14
N ALA A 81 -5.16 7.34 2.56
CA ALA A 81 -5.29 7.58 1.13
C ALA A 81 -4.72 8.95 0.75
N GLY A 82 -4.40 9.15 -0.54
CA GLY A 82 -3.96 10.46 -1.04
C GLY A 82 -5.01 11.57 -0.84
N TYR A 83 -6.29 11.22 -0.91
CA TYR A 83 -7.38 12.16 -0.61
C TYR A 83 -7.36 12.61 0.86
N THR A 84 -7.22 11.68 1.80
CA THR A 84 -7.22 11.99 3.25
C THR A 84 -6.00 12.79 3.67
N ALA A 85 -4.87 12.62 2.98
CA ALA A 85 -3.70 13.50 3.16
C ALA A 85 -3.99 14.95 2.75
N ASN A 86 -4.71 15.17 1.64
CA ASN A 86 -5.00 16.51 1.13
C ASN A 86 -6.06 17.26 1.96
N VAL A 87 -7.10 16.57 2.43
CA VAL A 87 -8.17 17.22 3.22
C VAL A 87 -7.89 17.27 4.71
N GLY A 88 -6.94 16.48 5.20
CA GLY A 88 -6.59 16.40 6.62
C GLY A 88 -5.55 17.41 7.09
N LEU A 89 -5.01 18.22 6.17
CA LEU A 89 -4.12 19.36 6.44
C LEU A 89 -4.90 20.66 6.55
#